data_AF-A0A9P8FBF5-F1
#
_entry.id   AF-A0A9P8FBF5-F1
#
_cell.length_a   1.000
_cell.length_b   1.000
_cell.length_c   1.000
_cell.angle_alpha   90.00
_cell.angle_beta   90.00
_cell.angle_gamma   90.00
#
_symmetry.space_group_name_H-M   'P 1'
#
loop_
_entity.id
_entity.type
_entity.pdbx_description
1 polymer ?
#
loop_
_entity_poly.entity_id
_entity_poly.type
_entity_poly.pdbx_seq_one_letter_code
_entity_poly.pdbx_strand_id
1 'polypeptide(L)'
;GEAISLAINSSISSSFGKAGYTKFETNASYTGGLTRQYGSLSFTRVFQAGHKVSYYQPETTYQIFNRVMFDRDVATGQISTAPASNSSTYTTSGTSSALVSIGVPIKFESSVPSCYFWDIMETCTSAQAQLFANGSAITEDFILVGYTLKDGTKVFYSQTAAGTGNGSSPQSYVPGSGASPTSSMSLSLVAMALAVAAIIV
;
A
#
# COMPACT_ATOMS: atom_id res chain seq x y z
N GLY A 1 7.09 10.05 -15.27
CA GLY A 1 8.29 9.39 -14.74
C GLY A 1 9.45 9.57 -15.69
N GLU A 2 9.55 8.73 -16.73
CA GLU A 2 10.69 8.71 -17.66
C GLU A 2 10.97 10.05 -18.35
N ALA A 3 9.94 10.71 -18.91
CA ALA A 3 10.12 12.00 -19.55
C ALA A 3 10.66 13.07 -18.58
N ILE A 4 10.28 12.99 -17.30
CA ILE A 4 10.75 13.90 -16.26
C ILE A 4 12.22 13.59 -15.92
N SER A 5 12.59 12.32 -15.74
CA SER A 5 13.98 11.95 -15.43
C SER A 5 14.95 12.36 -16.54
N LEU A 6 14.51 12.31 -17.80
CA LEU A 6 15.27 12.78 -18.97
C LEU A 6 15.34 14.31 -19.09
N ALA A 7 14.34 15.03 -18.56
CA ALA A 7 14.28 16.48 -18.62
C ALA A 7 15.03 17.18 -17.47
N ILE A 8 15.54 16.44 -16.48
CA ILE A 8 16.36 17.00 -15.39
C ILE A 8 17.56 17.71 -16.02
N ASN A 9 17.75 18.99 -15.68
CA ASN A 9 18.93 19.76 -16.11
C ASN A 9 20.02 19.70 -15.04
N SER A 10 21.15 19.08 -15.36
CA SER A 10 22.29 18.86 -14.47
C SER A 10 23.56 18.55 -15.27
N SER A 11 24.71 18.54 -14.61
CA SER A 11 25.99 18.15 -15.23
C SER A 11 25.99 16.70 -15.75
N ILE A 12 25.13 15.83 -15.22
CA ILE A 12 25.06 14.41 -15.57
C ILE A 12 24.00 14.10 -16.63
N SER A 13 23.16 15.06 -17.02
CA SER A 13 21.97 14.82 -17.87
C SER A 13 22.30 14.20 -19.22
N SER A 14 23.37 14.68 -19.89
CA SER A 14 23.82 14.10 -21.17
C SER A 14 24.25 12.64 -21.01
N SER A 15 24.96 12.30 -19.94
CA SER A 15 25.41 10.94 -19.70
C SER A 15 24.27 10.03 -19.27
N PHE A 16 23.35 10.51 -18.44
CA PHE A 16 22.13 9.80 -18.06
C PHE A 16 21.24 9.49 -19.27
N GLY A 17 21.07 10.44 -20.19
CA GLY A 17 20.31 10.23 -21.43
C GLY A 17 20.91 9.17 -22.35
N LYS A 18 22.22 8.92 -22.26
CA LYS A 18 22.94 7.87 -23.02
C LYS A 18 22.90 6.50 -22.33
N ALA A 19 22.61 6.44 -21.04
CA ALA A 19 22.53 5.17 -20.31
C ALA A 19 21.38 4.30 -20.83
N GLY A 20 21.61 3.00 -20.90
CA GLY A 20 20.59 2.03 -21.34
C GLY A 20 19.77 1.48 -20.17
N TYR A 21 18.59 0.94 -20.47
CA TYR A 21 17.80 0.16 -19.52
C TYR A 21 18.33 -1.26 -19.41
N THR A 22 18.71 -1.64 -18.19
CA THR A 22 19.05 -3.01 -17.80
C THR A 22 17.99 -3.58 -16.86
N LYS A 23 18.01 -4.90 -16.64
CA LYS A 23 17.10 -5.57 -15.71
C LYS A 23 17.34 -5.10 -14.28
N PHE A 24 16.24 -4.83 -13.57
CA PHE A 24 16.25 -4.72 -12.11
C PHE A 24 16.05 -6.12 -11.53
N GLU A 25 17.07 -6.65 -10.89
CA GLU A 25 17.04 -7.94 -10.22
C GLU A 25 16.53 -7.72 -8.79
N THR A 26 15.31 -8.14 -8.49
CA THR A 26 14.77 -8.06 -7.12
C THR A 26 15.46 -9.11 -6.24
N ASN A 27 15.61 -10.32 -6.77
CA ASN A 27 16.35 -11.43 -6.18
C ASN A 27 16.94 -12.32 -7.29
N ALA A 28 17.53 -13.46 -6.94
CA ALA A 28 18.23 -14.35 -7.88
C ALA A 28 17.37 -14.87 -9.04
N SER A 29 16.04 -14.92 -8.87
CA SER A 29 15.13 -15.54 -9.85
C SER A 29 14.10 -14.56 -10.41
N TYR A 30 13.96 -13.35 -9.84
CA TYR A 30 12.90 -12.40 -10.20
C TYR A 30 13.45 -11.07 -10.70
N THR A 31 13.04 -10.70 -11.92
CA THR A 31 13.25 -9.36 -12.49
C THR A 31 12.02 -8.50 -12.22
N GLY A 32 12.13 -7.58 -11.26
CA GLY A 32 11.02 -6.70 -10.86
C GLY A 32 10.86 -5.44 -11.71
N GLY A 33 11.74 -5.20 -12.69
CA GLY A 33 11.65 -4.01 -13.53
C GLY A 33 12.81 -3.80 -14.50
N LEU A 34 12.87 -2.59 -15.06
CA LEU A 34 13.99 -2.08 -15.85
C LEU A 34 14.51 -0.78 -15.25
N THR A 35 15.83 -0.66 -15.15
CA THR A 35 16.50 0.49 -14.57
C THR A 35 17.48 1.10 -15.56
N ARG A 36 17.41 2.43 -15.69
CA ARG A 36 18.46 3.27 -16.25
C ARG A 36 19.12 4.01 -15.11
N GLN A 37 20.44 4.01 -15.05
CA GLN A 37 21.18 4.73 -14.01
C GLN A 37 22.50 5.29 -14.56
N TYR A 38 22.81 6.50 -14.13
CA TYR A 38 24.13 7.12 -14.29
C TYR A 38 24.51 7.82 -12.98
N GLY A 39 25.56 7.34 -12.32
CA GLY A 39 25.96 7.82 -11.00
C GLY A 39 24.81 7.72 -10.00
N SER A 40 24.50 8.85 -9.36
CA SER A 40 23.45 8.98 -8.34
C SER A 40 22.03 9.17 -8.89
N LEU A 41 21.86 9.34 -10.21
CA LEU A 41 20.55 9.46 -10.83
C LEU A 41 20.12 8.14 -11.47
N SER A 42 18.97 7.63 -11.05
CA SER A 42 18.35 6.44 -11.61
C SER A 42 16.87 6.67 -11.94
N PHE A 43 16.37 5.91 -12.91
CA PHE A 43 14.96 5.78 -13.20
C PHE A 43 14.63 4.30 -13.40
N THR A 44 13.66 3.81 -12.65
CA THR A 44 13.24 2.40 -12.68
C THR A 44 11.76 2.30 -13.04
N ARG A 45 11.45 1.53 -14.08
CA ARG A 45 10.09 1.05 -14.36
C ARG A 45 9.89 -0.25 -13.61
N VAL A 46 9.13 -0.20 -12.52
CA VAL A 46 8.71 -1.40 -11.77
C VAL A 46 7.57 -2.08 -12.51
N PHE A 47 7.69 -3.39 -12.70
CA PHE A 47 6.70 -4.20 -13.42
C PHE A 47 5.50 -4.54 -12.53
N GLN A 48 4.34 -4.75 -13.16
CA GLN A 48 3.11 -5.19 -12.48
C GLN A 48 2.71 -4.30 -11.28
N ALA A 49 3.03 -3.01 -11.33
CA ALA A 49 2.76 -2.07 -10.25
C ALA A 49 1.98 -0.86 -10.75
N GLY A 50 0.95 -0.48 -9.98
CA GLY A 50 0.18 0.75 -10.16
C GLY A 50 0.76 1.93 -9.36
N HIS A 51 -0.10 2.89 -9.03
CA HIS A 51 0.28 4.14 -8.34
C HIS A 51 0.99 3.90 -7.00
N LYS A 52 0.49 2.94 -6.20
CA LYS A 52 1.07 2.54 -4.92
C LYS A 52 2.08 1.39 -5.14
N VAL A 53 3.26 1.69 -5.68
CA VAL A 53 4.24 0.68 -6.13
C VAL A 53 4.56 -0.36 -5.05
N SER A 54 4.79 0.08 -3.81
CA SER A 54 5.11 -0.81 -2.68
C SER A 54 4.00 -1.79 -2.30
N TYR A 55 2.73 -1.47 -2.62
CA TYR A 55 1.61 -2.38 -2.38
C TYR A 55 1.67 -3.57 -3.34
N TYR A 56 1.94 -3.31 -4.61
CA TYR A 56 2.01 -4.36 -5.64
C TYR A 56 3.34 -5.11 -5.65
N GLN A 57 4.43 -4.42 -5.32
CA GLN A 57 5.81 -4.89 -5.46
C GLN A 57 6.64 -4.53 -4.20
N PRO A 58 6.30 -5.09 -3.02
CA PRO A 58 6.93 -4.72 -1.75
C PRO A 58 8.43 -5.04 -1.72
N GLU A 59 8.82 -6.26 -2.12
CA GLU A 59 10.23 -6.69 -2.13
C GLU A 59 11.06 -5.85 -3.12
N THR A 60 10.56 -5.65 -4.34
CA THR A 60 11.23 -4.82 -5.36
C THR A 60 11.45 -3.40 -4.85
N THR A 61 10.43 -2.79 -4.25
CA THR A 61 10.54 -1.41 -3.74
C THR A 61 11.49 -1.32 -2.55
N TYR A 62 11.48 -2.32 -1.67
CA TYR A 62 12.44 -2.42 -0.57
C TYR A 62 13.88 -2.50 -1.08
N GLN A 63 14.13 -3.31 -2.11
CA GLN A 63 15.47 -3.43 -2.71
C GLN A 63 15.93 -2.11 -3.36
N ILE A 64 15.04 -1.39 -4.06
CA ILE A 64 15.36 -0.05 -4.60
C ILE A 64 15.78 0.88 -3.46
N PHE A 65 14.97 0.97 -2.40
CA PHE A 65 15.25 1.83 -1.26
C PHE A 65 16.59 1.49 -0.60
N ASN A 66 16.80 0.20 -0.29
CA ASN A 66 18.02 -0.26 0.37
C ASN A 66 19.27 0.04 -0.49
N ARG A 67 19.21 -0.21 -1.81
CA ARG A 67 20.35 0.05 -2.71
C ARG A 67 20.69 1.53 -2.78
N VAL A 68 19.69 2.40 -2.94
CA VAL A 68 19.92 3.85 -3.00
C VAL A 68 20.48 4.39 -1.67
N MET A 69 19.96 3.93 -0.53
CA MET A 69 20.42 4.39 0.79
C MET A 69 21.86 3.97 1.12
N PHE A 70 22.37 2.90 0.50
CA PHE A 70 23.73 2.40 0.71
C PHE A 70 24.64 2.59 -0.51
N ASP A 71 24.33 3.58 -1.36
CA ASP A 71 25.11 3.93 -2.55
C ASP A 71 25.43 2.72 -3.45
N ARG A 72 24.48 1.82 -3.66
CA ARG A 72 24.62 0.69 -4.58
C ARG A 72 23.91 0.96 -5.90
N ASP A 73 24.35 0.29 -6.95
CA ASP A 73 23.64 0.30 -8.21
C ASP A 73 22.23 -0.26 -8.01
N VAL A 74 21.25 0.37 -8.62
CA VAL A 74 19.84 0.01 -8.42
C VAL A 74 19.53 -1.29 -9.16
N ALA A 75 20.25 -1.63 -10.24
CA ALA A 75 19.99 -2.81 -11.06
C ALA A 75 20.20 -4.13 -10.29
N THR A 76 21.36 -4.32 -9.65
CA THR A 76 21.74 -5.57 -8.97
C THR A 76 22.06 -5.37 -7.48
N GLY A 77 22.50 -4.17 -7.10
CA GLY A 77 22.92 -3.86 -5.73
C GLY A 77 24.35 -4.29 -5.39
N GLN A 78 25.13 -4.71 -6.38
CA GLN A 78 26.47 -5.29 -6.18
C GLN A 78 27.59 -4.25 -6.32
N ILE A 79 27.38 -3.24 -7.17
CA ILE A 79 28.38 -2.24 -7.53
C ILE A 79 28.19 -1.01 -6.64
N SER A 80 29.29 -0.50 -6.08
CA SER A 80 29.27 0.77 -5.36
C SER A 80 29.17 1.93 -6.35
N THR A 81 28.25 2.85 -6.06
CA THR A 81 28.02 4.12 -6.76
C THR A 81 28.49 5.31 -5.94
N ALA A 82 29.01 5.07 -4.73
CA ALA A 82 29.60 6.09 -3.90
C ALA A 82 30.75 6.78 -4.65
N PRO A 83 30.90 8.11 -4.51
CA PRO A 83 31.97 8.86 -5.15
C PRO A 83 33.33 8.42 -4.59
N ALA A 84 33.99 7.48 -5.27
CA ALA A 84 35.38 7.14 -5.01
C ALA A 84 36.27 8.01 -5.89
N SER A 85 37.32 8.60 -5.31
CA SER A 85 38.22 9.55 -5.98
C SER A 85 38.90 9.02 -7.25
N ASN A 86 38.90 7.70 -7.47
CA ASN A 86 39.63 7.01 -8.53
C ASN A 86 38.78 6.01 -9.35
N SER A 87 37.44 6.03 -9.22
CA SER A 87 36.58 5.07 -9.93
C SER A 87 35.71 5.76 -10.97
N SER A 88 35.57 5.14 -12.15
CA SER A 88 34.67 5.61 -13.20
C SER A 88 33.23 5.61 -12.70
N THR A 89 32.46 6.66 -13.02
CA THR A 89 31.04 6.76 -12.67
C THR A 89 30.26 5.58 -13.24
N TYR A 90 29.47 4.92 -12.38
CA TYR A 90 28.61 3.81 -12.79
C TYR A 90 27.59 4.26 -13.84
N THR A 91 27.41 3.45 -14.88
CA THR A 91 26.40 3.65 -15.92
C THR A 91 25.80 2.32 -16.32
N THR A 92 24.49 2.29 -16.53
CA THR A 92 23.81 1.11 -17.07
C THR A 92 23.93 1.08 -18.59
N SER A 93 23.93 -0.14 -19.14
CA SER A 93 23.87 -0.42 -20.57
C SER A 93 22.70 -1.34 -20.87
N GLY A 94 22.11 -1.23 -22.06
CA GLY A 94 20.99 -2.08 -22.47
C GLY A 94 20.05 -1.38 -23.42
N THR A 95 18.77 -1.70 -23.34
CA THR A 95 17.74 -1.21 -24.27
C THR A 95 17.50 0.30 -24.13
N SER A 96 17.08 0.97 -25.20
CA SER A 96 16.81 2.42 -25.16
C SER A 96 15.46 2.77 -24.51
N SER A 97 14.56 1.80 -24.39
CA SER A 97 13.18 1.97 -23.94
C SER A 97 12.85 1.07 -22.75
N ALA A 98 12.20 1.65 -21.74
CA ALA A 98 11.63 0.87 -20.65
C ALA A 98 10.31 0.19 -21.04
N LEU A 99 9.70 0.53 -22.18
CA LEU A 99 8.37 0.08 -22.61
C LEU A 99 8.41 -1.29 -23.29
N VAL A 100 8.78 -2.31 -22.52
CA VAL A 100 8.70 -3.72 -22.92
C VAL A 100 7.35 -4.34 -22.54
N SER A 101 6.93 -5.35 -23.30
CA SER A 101 5.80 -6.22 -22.92
C SER A 101 6.22 -7.12 -21.76
N ILE A 102 5.42 -7.14 -20.70
CA ILE A 102 5.71 -7.85 -19.43
C ILE A 102 4.70 -8.97 -19.14
N GLY A 103 3.96 -9.39 -20.16
CA GLY A 103 2.90 -10.39 -20.04
C GLY A 103 1.59 -9.81 -19.51
N VAL A 104 0.68 -10.70 -19.15
CA VAL A 104 -0.64 -10.33 -18.63
C VAL A 104 -0.51 -9.73 -17.23
N PRO A 105 -1.31 -8.70 -16.87
CA PRO A 105 -1.37 -8.20 -15.51
C PRO A 105 -1.71 -9.33 -14.54
N ILE A 106 -0.92 -9.45 -13.46
CA ILE A 106 -1.28 -10.33 -12.35
C ILE A 106 -2.54 -9.74 -11.71
N LYS A 107 -3.62 -10.53 -11.70
CA LYS A 107 -4.79 -10.18 -10.91
C LYS A 107 -4.41 -10.44 -9.46
N PHE A 108 -4.19 -9.36 -8.73
CA PHE A 108 -4.38 -9.41 -7.29
C PHE A 108 -5.88 -9.64 -7.11
N GLU A 109 -6.28 -10.86 -6.77
CA GLU A 109 -7.64 -11.11 -6.27
C GLU A 109 -7.75 -10.41 -4.92
N SER A 110 -7.98 -9.10 -4.96
CA SER A 110 -8.64 -8.44 -3.87
C SER A 110 -10.08 -8.87 -3.98
N SER A 111 -10.62 -9.47 -2.92
CA SER A 111 -12.06 -9.51 -2.70
C SER A 111 -12.63 -8.11 -2.98
N VAL A 112 -13.88 -8.06 -3.48
CA VAL A 112 -14.56 -6.82 -3.84
C VAL A 112 -14.30 -5.77 -2.76
N PRO A 113 -13.79 -4.56 -3.11
CA PRO A 113 -13.35 -3.60 -2.11
C PRO A 113 -14.49 -3.35 -1.13
N SER A 114 -14.24 -3.70 0.13
CA SER A 114 -15.20 -3.45 1.20
C SER A 114 -15.30 -1.95 1.38
N CYS A 115 -16.52 -1.43 1.49
CA CYS A 115 -16.76 0.00 1.66
C CYS A 115 -16.15 0.46 2.99
N TYR A 116 -15.05 1.19 2.90
CA TYR A 116 -14.20 1.61 4.00
C TYR A 116 -14.49 3.07 4.35
N PHE A 117 -14.79 3.33 5.63
CA PHE A 117 -15.21 4.64 6.12
C PHE A 117 -14.21 5.76 5.83
N TRP A 118 -12.90 5.48 5.87
CA TRP A 118 -11.88 6.49 5.58
C TRP A 118 -11.61 6.70 4.09
N ASP A 119 -12.20 5.87 3.24
CA ASP A 119 -12.05 5.93 1.80
C ASP A 119 -13.41 5.78 1.10
N ILE A 120 -14.42 6.47 1.63
CA ILE A 120 -15.80 6.43 1.13
C ILE A 120 -15.86 6.81 -0.36
N MET A 121 -14.97 7.70 -0.79
CA MET A 121 -14.98 8.20 -2.16
C MET A 121 -14.47 7.17 -3.19
N GLU A 122 -13.57 6.26 -2.81
CA GLU A 122 -13.04 5.24 -3.73
C GLU A 122 -13.64 3.85 -3.52
N THR A 123 -14.01 3.51 -2.29
CA THR A 123 -14.39 2.13 -1.92
C THR A 123 -15.90 1.91 -1.77
N CYS A 124 -16.70 2.97 -1.71
CA CYS A 124 -18.14 2.88 -1.49
C CYS A 124 -18.94 3.32 -2.71
N THR A 125 -20.10 2.68 -2.92
CA THR A 125 -21.12 3.17 -3.86
C THR A 125 -21.78 4.45 -3.33
N SER A 126 -22.41 5.23 -4.21
CA SER A 126 -23.16 6.43 -3.80
C SER A 126 -24.24 6.15 -2.76
N ALA A 127 -24.91 5.00 -2.84
CA ALA A 127 -25.89 4.57 -1.84
C ALA A 127 -25.25 4.29 -0.48
N GLN A 128 -24.09 3.63 -0.46
CA GLN A 128 -23.33 3.39 0.78
C GLN A 128 -22.78 4.69 1.38
N ALA A 129 -22.32 5.62 0.54
CA ALA A 129 -21.89 6.95 1.00
C ALA A 129 -23.04 7.72 1.67
N GLN A 130 -24.28 7.56 1.19
CA GLN A 130 -25.45 8.15 1.84
C GLN A 130 -25.74 7.55 3.23
N LEU A 131 -25.41 6.28 3.46
CA LEU A 131 -25.54 5.65 4.78
C LEU A 131 -24.59 6.29 5.82
N PHE A 132 -23.42 6.76 5.37
CA PHE A 132 -22.53 7.55 6.22
C PHE A 132 -23.05 8.97 6.41
N ALA A 133 -23.51 9.61 5.34
CA ALA A 133 -24.02 10.98 5.40
C ALA A 133 -25.25 11.13 6.30
N ASN A 134 -26.13 10.13 6.34
CA ASN A 134 -27.33 10.14 7.16
C ASN A 134 -27.12 9.54 8.58
N GLY A 135 -25.90 9.10 8.91
CA GLY A 135 -25.55 8.52 10.21
C GLY A 135 -26.14 7.14 10.48
N SER A 136 -26.64 6.44 9.47
CA SER A 136 -27.25 5.10 9.62
C SER A 136 -26.28 3.94 9.46
N ALA A 137 -25.07 4.20 8.95
CA ALA A 137 -24.03 3.20 8.71
C ALA A 137 -23.62 2.45 9.99
N ILE A 138 -23.55 1.13 9.90
CA ILE A 138 -22.97 0.25 10.92
C ILE A 138 -21.63 -0.22 10.40
N THR A 139 -20.57 0.05 11.17
CA THR A 139 -19.19 -0.32 10.79
C THR A 139 -18.53 -1.21 11.82
N GLU A 140 -17.69 -2.13 11.35
CA GLU A 140 -16.76 -2.93 12.14
C GLU A 140 -15.36 -2.75 11.54
N ASP A 141 -14.35 -2.43 12.34
CA ASP A 141 -12.99 -2.09 11.86
C ASP A 141 -12.97 -1.07 10.71
N PHE A 142 -13.86 -0.06 10.82
CA PHE A 142 -14.09 0.98 9.80
C PHE A 142 -14.60 0.46 8.44
N ILE A 143 -15.05 -0.79 8.36
CA ILE A 143 -15.69 -1.40 7.20
C ILE A 143 -17.21 -1.38 7.38
N LEU A 144 -17.96 -0.99 6.36
CA LEU A 144 -19.43 -0.99 6.39
C LEU A 144 -19.98 -2.43 6.40
N VAL A 145 -20.59 -2.83 7.51
CA VAL A 145 -21.18 -4.16 7.71
C VAL A 145 -22.72 -4.15 7.67
N GLY A 146 -23.34 -2.97 7.71
CA GLY A 146 -24.79 -2.84 7.67
C GLY A 146 -25.29 -1.40 7.78
N TYR A 147 -26.59 -1.24 7.98
CA TYR A 147 -27.24 0.05 8.23
C TYR A 147 -28.45 -0.05 9.14
N THR A 148 -28.83 1.07 9.74
CA THR A 148 -30.00 1.20 10.62
C THR A 148 -31.14 1.93 9.91
N LEU A 149 -32.32 1.32 9.87
CA LEU A 149 -33.54 1.92 9.33
C LEU A 149 -34.14 2.95 10.32
N LYS A 150 -35.04 3.81 9.84
CA LYS A 150 -35.68 4.87 10.67
C LYS A 150 -36.52 4.33 11.83
N ASP A 151 -36.98 3.08 11.73
CA ASP A 151 -37.71 2.36 12.77
C ASP A 151 -36.79 1.74 13.84
N GLY A 152 -35.47 1.90 13.71
CA GLY A 152 -34.46 1.32 14.59
C GLY A 152 -34.02 -0.10 14.21
N THR A 153 -34.60 -0.69 13.16
CA THR A 153 -34.24 -2.03 12.67
C THR A 153 -32.84 -2.00 12.06
N LYS A 154 -31.95 -2.91 12.50
CA LYS A 154 -30.59 -3.07 11.97
C LYS A 154 -30.56 -4.12 10.87
N VAL A 155 -30.01 -3.76 9.71
CA VAL A 155 -29.83 -4.65 8.54
C VAL A 155 -28.33 -4.86 8.32
N PHE A 156 -27.88 -6.11 8.34
CA PHE A 156 -26.49 -6.48 8.08
C PHE A 156 -26.35 -7.07 6.68
N TYR A 157 -25.22 -6.81 6.00
CA TYR A 157 -24.93 -7.42 4.71
C TYR A 157 -24.63 -8.92 4.89
N SER A 158 -25.29 -9.78 4.11
CA SER A 158 -25.10 -11.24 4.14
C SER A 158 -23.68 -11.63 3.73
N GLN A 159 -23.11 -12.64 4.39
CA GLN A 159 -21.73 -13.11 4.20
C GLN A 159 -21.55 -14.13 3.04
N THR A 160 -22.64 -14.63 2.44
CA THR A 160 -22.62 -15.79 1.55
C THR A 160 -23.18 -15.52 0.15
N ALA A 161 -22.30 -15.21 -0.81
CA ALA A 161 -22.45 -15.42 -2.25
C ALA A 161 -21.12 -15.14 -2.98
N ALA A 162 -20.11 -15.96 -2.72
CA ALA A 162 -19.06 -16.17 -3.70
C ALA A 162 -19.70 -16.92 -4.90
N GLY A 163 -19.98 -16.21 -5.98
CA GLY A 163 -20.27 -16.82 -7.28
C GLY A 163 -21.67 -16.58 -7.84
N THR A 164 -21.67 -16.18 -9.12
CA THR A 164 -22.75 -16.25 -10.11
C THR A 164 -23.98 -15.34 -9.94
N GLY A 165 -24.09 -14.34 -10.81
CA GLY A 165 -25.39 -13.80 -11.25
C GLY A 165 -25.51 -12.28 -11.23
N ASN A 166 -26.01 -11.72 -12.32
CA ASN A 166 -26.44 -10.31 -12.46
C ASN A 166 -27.34 -9.88 -11.29
N GLY A 167 -26.79 -9.11 -10.36
CA GLY A 167 -27.53 -8.48 -9.27
C GLY A 167 -26.67 -7.40 -8.64
N SER A 168 -27.18 -6.17 -8.58
CA SER A 168 -26.48 -5.02 -8.01
C SER A 168 -26.39 -5.11 -6.49
N SER A 169 -25.18 -5.39 -5.97
CA SER A 169 -24.67 -5.25 -4.57
C SER A 169 -25.16 -6.28 -3.53
N PRO A 170 -24.45 -6.54 -2.40
CA PRO A 170 -23.00 -6.51 -2.11
C PRO A 170 -22.48 -7.84 -1.49
N GLN A 171 -21.17 -8.10 -1.46
CA GLN A 171 -20.50 -9.16 -0.66
C GLN A 171 -19.07 -8.71 -0.29
N SER A 172 -18.44 -9.05 0.85
CA SER A 172 -18.85 -9.39 2.22
C SER A 172 -17.63 -9.22 3.16
N TYR A 173 -17.88 -8.92 4.46
CA TYR A 173 -16.88 -8.86 5.56
C TYR A 173 -16.66 -10.25 6.16
N VAL A 174 -15.41 -10.63 6.48
CA VAL A 174 -15.07 -11.90 7.15
C VAL A 174 -14.21 -11.64 8.40
N PRO A 175 -14.75 -11.80 9.62
CA PRO A 175 -13.95 -11.89 10.84
C PRO A 175 -13.51 -13.33 11.09
N GLY A 176 -12.23 -13.54 11.38
CA GLY A 176 -11.71 -14.82 11.86
C GLY A 176 -12.10 -15.06 13.33
N SER A 177 -12.64 -16.25 13.60
CA SER A 177 -13.11 -16.74 14.90
C SER A 177 -12.11 -16.51 16.05
N GLY A 178 -12.50 -15.71 17.05
CA GLY A 178 -11.74 -15.53 18.28
C GLY A 178 -12.35 -14.55 19.28
N ALA A 179 -13.17 -15.08 20.19
CA ALA A 179 -13.59 -14.53 21.49
C ALA A 179 -14.68 -13.43 21.55
N SER A 180 -15.82 -13.80 22.11
CA SER A 180 -16.63 -12.99 23.05
C SER A 180 -17.63 -13.93 23.76
N PRO A 181 -18.20 -13.61 24.94
CA PRO A 181 -17.81 -12.63 25.96
C PRO A 181 -17.81 -13.26 27.38
N THR A 182 -17.36 -12.56 28.42
CA THR A 182 -18.06 -12.49 29.73
C THR A 182 -17.35 -11.51 30.65
N SER A 183 -17.92 -10.31 30.76
CA SER A 183 -17.76 -9.49 31.96
C SER A 183 -18.63 -10.11 33.05
N SER A 184 -18.04 -10.50 34.18
CA SER A 184 -18.77 -10.66 35.44
C SER A 184 -18.22 -9.62 36.42
N MET A 185 -18.96 -8.53 36.60
CA MET A 185 -18.81 -7.68 37.76
C MET A 185 -19.52 -8.37 38.92
N SER A 186 -18.77 -8.89 39.88
CA SER A 186 -19.28 -9.24 41.20
C SER A 186 -19.07 -8.06 42.15
N LEU A 187 -20.16 -7.36 42.45
CA LEU A 187 -20.24 -6.41 43.57
C LEU A 187 -20.46 -7.19 44.88
N SER A 188 -19.46 -7.18 45.75
CA SER A 188 -19.62 -7.49 47.18
C SER A 188 -18.63 -6.68 48.03
N LEU A 189 -19.15 -5.65 48.71
CA LEU A 189 -18.92 -5.29 50.14
C LEU A 189 -17.45 -5.32 50.66
N VAL A 190 -16.80 -4.27 51.20
CA VAL A 190 -17.18 -3.47 52.40
C VAL A 190 -16.17 -2.31 52.62
N ALA A 191 -16.75 -1.13 52.91
CA ALA A 191 -16.41 -0.05 53.87
C ALA A 191 -15.02 0.63 54.01
N MET A 192 -15.15 1.97 53.97
CA MET A 192 -14.68 2.99 54.94
C MET A 192 -13.19 3.11 55.28
N ALA A 193 -12.62 4.23 54.85
CA ALA A 193 -11.95 5.16 55.77
C ALA A 193 -12.15 6.61 55.28
N LEU A 194 -12.77 7.41 56.15
CA LEU A 194 -13.04 8.83 56.03
C LEU A 194 -11.80 9.67 56.40
N ALA A 195 -11.67 10.81 55.69
CA ALA A 195 -11.14 12.10 56.17
C ALA A 195 -9.62 12.18 56.42
N VAL A 196 -8.91 13.30 56.25
CA VAL A 196 -9.23 14.72 56.50
C VAL A 196 -8.28 15.62 55.67
N ALA A 197 -8.86 16.69 55.12
CA ALA A 197 -8.40 18.07 54.86
C ALA A 197 -7.02 18.44 54.27
N ALA A 198 -7.12 19.48 53.43
CA ALA A 198 -6.11 20.43 53.00
C ALA A 198 -5.28 21.08 54.12
N ILE A 199 -4.07 21.56 53.76
CA ILE A 199 -3.44 22.88 54.07
C ILE A 199 -1.89 22.79 54.19
N ILE A 200 -1.18 23.60 53.38
CA ILE A 200 0.20 24.16 53.53
C ILE A 200 1.37 23.13 53.43
N VAL A 201 2.38 23.27 52.55
CA VAL A 201 3.29 24.39 52.20
C VAL A 201 3.47 24.53 50.69
#